data_AF-A0AAJ5VL10-F1
#
_entry.id   AF-A0AAJ5VL10-F1
#
_cell.length_a   1.000
_cell.length_b   1.000
_cell.length_c   1.000
_cell.angle_alpha   90.00
_cell.angle_beta   90.00
_cell.angle_gamma   90.00
#
_symmetry.space_group_name_H-M   'P 1'
#
loop_
_entity.id
_entity.type
_entity.pdbx_description
1 polymer ?
#
loop_
_entity_poly.entity_id
_entity_poly.type
_entity_poly.pdbx_seq_one_letter_code
_entity_poly.pdbx_strand_id
1 'polypeptide(L)'
;MKSLYPYPQLVGDVRLRPARVLLDNLPVELARISDQENVVALHGIDRRWRTARLVMEATADPKEIADGPWRNVRCLMIVTNSRTHVRHSFLTKNEAPGLWRADVDLDRAAHIGHCQVDAVFAADLDDGPARLVGRAEAPWRVDFDSARPTRKRTLKMVWKDFTETPALEEFRDDPWTVDAEAGEPVLYLNSSLEGFRALMEKASGAEQRTVRQLLASHIAAQAWEALFHTALYACGTERDEDGRPQWPGGWHEEVLRSMLPELWPDLSPDDALREAVERRREGGNGADLHARLLHAVATRTRTQKTVTETVRALRRTNDRGAR
;
A
#
# COMPACT_ATOMS: atom_id res chain seq x y z
N MET A 1 9.10 13.32 22.74
CA MET A 1 9.05 13.18 21.27
C MET A 1 10.47 13.13 20.74
N LYS A 2 10.87 12.09 20.00
CA LYS A 2 12.12 12.14 19.23
C LYS A 2 11.76 12.67 17.84
N SER A 3 11.88 13.98 17.63
CA SER A 3 11.86 14.52 16.27
C SER A 3 13.15 14.06 15.58
N LEU A 4 13.03 13.38 14.43
CA LEU A 4 14.17 12.96 13.61
C LEU A 4 14.92 14.16 13.00
N TYR A 5 14.29 15.34 13.00
CA TYR A 5 14.83 16.57 12.44
C TYR A 5 15.20 17.55 13.56
N PRO A 6 16.38 18.21 13.48
CA PRO A 6 16.85 19.15 14.51
C PRO A 6 16.15 20.52 14.46
N TYR A 7 15.05 20.64 13.70
CA TYR A 7 14.30 21.88 13.50
C TYR A 7 12.79 21.60 13.44
N PRO A 8 11.93 22.62 13.68
CA PRO A 8 10.48 22.49 13.68
C PRO A 8 9.92 22.01 12.33
N GLN A 9 8.97 21.09 12.40
CA GLN A 9 8.22 20.52 11.28
C GLN A 9 6.74 20.93 11.42
N LEU A 10 6.02 21.02 10.30
CA LEU A 10 4.56 21.07 10.27
C LEU A 10 4.03 19.81 10.97
N VAL A 11 3.16 20.02 11.95
CA VAL A 11 2.54 19.00 12.81
C VAL A 11 1.06 18.86 12.47
N GLY A 12 0.41 19.92 11.98
CA GLY A 12 -0.99 19.89 11.55
C GLY A 12 -1.24 19.01 10.32
N ASP A 13 -2.52 18.78 10.02
CA ASP A 13 -2.95 17.93 8.92
C ASP A 13 -2.52 18.52 7.56
N VAL A 14 -1.49 17.94 6.96
CA VAL A 14 -1.05 18.27 5.60
C VAL A 14 -1.72 17.33 4.62
N ARG A 15 -2.72 17.84 3.89
CA ARG A 15 -3.53 17.04 2.97
C ARG A 15 -3.15 17.30 1.53
N LEU A 16 -3.22 16.26 0.71
CA LEU A 16 -3.05 16.31 -0.73
C LEU A 16 -4.32 15.74 -1.37
N ARG A 17 -4.79 16.31 -2.48
CA ARG A 17 -5.91 15.76 -3.26
C ARG A 17 -5.87 16.25 -4.72
N PRO A 18 -6.40 15.47 -5.68
CA PRO A 18 -6.67 15.97 -7.02
C PRO A 18 -7.95 16.81 -7.01
N ALA A 19 -7.87 18.06 -7.44
CA ALA A 19 -9.04 18.90 -7.67
C ALA A 19 -9.71 18.61 -9.02
N ARG A 20 -8.91 18.24 -10.02
CA ARG A 20 -9.38 17.92 -11.38
C ARG A 20 -8.40 16.98 -12.08
N VAL A 21 -8.93 16.11 -12.93
CA VAL A 21 -8.14 15.22 -13.77
C VAL A 21 -8.60 15.39 -15.23
N LEU A 22 -7.65 15.50 -16.15
CA LEU A 22 -7.88 15.57 -17.58
C LEU A 22 -7.04 14.51 -18.31
N LEU A 23 -7.61 13.86 -19.30
CA LEU A 23 -6.91 12.98 -20.23
C LEU A 23 -6.96 13.59 -21.63
N ASP A 24 -5.79 13.88 -22.22
CA ASP A 24 -5.67 14.60 -23.49
C ASP A 24 -6.58 15.86 -23.55
N ASN A 25 -6.58 16.61 -22.44
CA ASN A 25 -7.42 17.80 -22.19
C ASN A 25 -8.93 17.57 -22.03
N LEU A 26 -9.40 16.33 -22.04
CA LEU A 26 -10.79 15.98 -21.76
C LEU A 26 -10.99 15.70 -20.26
N PRO A 27 -12.01 16.29 -19.61
CA PRO A 27 -12.25 16.06 -18.18
C PRO A 27 -12.62 14.59 -17.91
N VAL A 28 -12.11 14.06 -16.81
CA VAL A 28 -12.42 12.71 -16.33
C VAL A 28 -13.56 12.76 -15.31
N GLU A 29 -14.44 11.74 -15.33
CA GLU A 29 -15.53 11.59 -14.37
C GLU A 29 -15.01 11.39 -12.93
N LEU A 30 -15.72 11.99 -11.96
CA LEU A 30 -15.37 11.89 -10.53
C LEU A 30 -15.34 10.45 -10.01
N ALA A 31 -16.09 9.52 -10.60
CA ALA A 31 -16.08 8.10 -10.24
C ALA A 31 -14.71 7.41 -10.46
N ARG A 32 -13.75 8.10 -11.07
CA ARG A 32 -12.36 7.65 -11.29
C ARG A 32 -11.38 8.23 -10.27
N ILE A 33 -11.88 8.93 -9.27
CA ILE A 33 -11.13 9.49 -8.15
C ILE A 33 -11.71 8.90 -6.87
N SER A 34 -10.86 8.39 -6.00
CA SER A 34 -11.23 7.93 -4.66
C SER A 34 -10.40 8.66 -3.63
N ASP A 35 -11.01 9.63 -2.95
CA ASP A 35 -10.39 10.33 -1.81
C ASP A 35 -10.11 9.38 -0.65
N GLN A 36 -11.02 8.42 -0.41
CA GLN A 36 -10.86 7.43 0.66
C GLN A 36 -9.61 6.54 0.45
N GLU A 37 -9.34 6.15 -0.79
CA GLU A 37 -8.20 5.29 -1.13
C GLU A 37 -6.97 6.08 -1.61
N ASN A 38 -7.09 7.40 -1.76
CA ASN A 38 -6.11 8.28 -2.40
C ASN A 38 -5.65 7.73 -3.77
N VAL A 39 -6.61 7.40 -4.64
CA VAL A 39 -6.34 6.83 -5.98
C VAL A 39 -7.06 7.57 -7.09
N VAL A 40 -6.35 7.78 -8.19
CA VAL A 40 -6.91 8.15 -9.50
C VAL A 40 -6.71 6.97 -10.45
N ALA A 41 -7.79 6.50 -11.08
CA ALA A 41 -7.77 5.38 -12.03
C ALA A 41 -7.99 5.87 -13.46
N LEU A 42 -7.02 5.66 -14.34
CA LEU A 42 -6.99 6.21 -15.69
C LEU A 42 -7.24 5.18 -16.80
N HIS A 43 -7.50 3.91 -16.47
CA HIS A 43 -7.77 2.88 -17.46
C HIS A 43 -9.24 2.86 -17.91
N GLY A 44 -9.47 2.44 -19.17
CA GLY A 44 -10.81 2.28 -19.73
C GLY A 44 -11.49 3.57 -20.19
N ILE A 45 -10.80 4.71 -20.10
CA ILE A 45 -11.13 5.92 -20.86
C ILE A 45 -10.31 5.79 -22.14
N ASP A 46 -10.98 5.79 -23.31
CA ASP A 46 -10.45 5.61 -24.68
C ASP A 46 -8.99 5.11 -24.77
N ARG A 47 -8.76 3.87 -25.23
CA ARG A 47 -7.45 3.15 -25.24
C ARG A 47 -6.31 3.85 -26.00
N ARG A 48 -6.51 5.09 -26.46
CA ARG A 48 -5.59 5.90 -27.27
C ARG A 48 -5.03 7.13 -26.57
N TRP A 49 -5.36 7.39 -25.30
CA TRP A 49 -4.88 8.61 -24.65
C TRP A 49 -3.37 8.60 -24.39
N ARG A 50 -2.74 9.77 -24.46
CA ARG A 50 -1.27 9.91 -24.32
C ARG A 50 -0.85 10.63 -23.05
N THR A 51 -1.59 11.66 -22.67
CA THR A 51 -1.25 12.55 -21.57
C THR A 51 -2.35 12.61 -20.53
N ALA A 52 -1.96 12.66 -19.26
CA ALA A 52 -2.85 12.92 -18.13
C ALA A 52 -2.38 14.17 -17.39
N ARG A 53 -3.29 15.13 -17.18
CA ARG A 53 -3.05 16.31 -16.36
C ARG A 53 -3.87 16.21 -15.08
N LEU A 54 -3.20 16.17 -13.94
CA LEU A 54 -3.84 16.24 -12.63
C LEU A 54 -3.63 17.63 -12.05
N VAL A 55 -4.71 18.35 -11.80
CA VAL A 55 -4.69 19.59 -11.03
C VAL A 55 -4.70 19.19 -9.55
N MET A 56 -3.53 19.22 -8.92
CA MET A 56 -3.32 18.77 -7.54
C MET A 56 -3.39 19.96 -6.59
N GLU A 57 -3.99 19.75 -5.42
CA GLU A 57 -4.05 20.70 -4.33
C GLU A 57 -3.41 20.11 -3.07
N ALA A 58 -2.50 20.86 -2.46
CA ALA A 58 -1.98 20.58 -1.13
C ALA A 58 -2.46 21.65 -0.16
N THR A 59 -2.88 21.24 1.03
CA THR A 59 -3.34 22.14 2.09
C THR A 59 -2.61 21.89 3.40
N ALA A 60 -2.32 22.94 4.14
CA ALA A 60 -1.81 22.91 5.51
C ALA A 60 -2.45 24.04 6.32
N ASP A 61 -2.46 23.95 7.65
CA ASP A 61 -3.12 24.93 8.52
C ASP A 61 -2.45 26.32 8.38
N PRO A 62 -3.16 27.34 7.87
CA PRO A 62 -2.61 28.68 7.70
C PRO A 62 -2.15 29.32 9.01
N LYS A 63 -2.81 28.99 10.14
CA LYS A 63 -2.44 29.52 11.46
C LYS A 63 -1.13 28.92 11.93
N GLU A 64 -0.98 27.60 11.80
CA GLU A 64 0.28 26.91 12.11
C GLU A 64 1.45 27.52 11.31
N ILE A 65 1.25 27.75 10.02
CA ILE A 65 2.28 28.35 9.16
C ILE A 65 2.63 29.78 9.63
N ALA A 66 1.63 30.58 9.99
CA ALA A 66 1.83 31.98 10.38
C ALA A 66 2.46 32.11 11.78
N ASP A 67 2.06 31.26 12.72
CA ASP A 67 2.55 31.26 14.10
C ASP A 67 3.91 30.53 14.24
N GLY A 68 4.25 29.71 13.24
CA GLY A 68 5.48 28.93 13.21
C GLY A 68 6.73 29.72 12.82
N PRO A 69 7.92 29.15 13.02
CA PRO A 69 9.21 29.83 12.75
C PRO A 69 9.60 29.83 11.28
N TRP A 70 8.69 29.48 10.37
CA TRP A 70 8.98 29.25 8.96
C TRP A 70 8.76 30.50 8.13
N ARG A 71 9.74 30.85 7.29
CA ARG A 71 9.63 31.90 6.28
C ARG A 71 9.56 31.29 4.88
N ASN A 72 8.89 31.96 3.95
CA ASN A 72 8.82 31.54 2.53
C ASN A 72 8.46 30.07 2.34
N VAL A 73 7.36 29.62 2.97
CA VAL A 73 6.88 28.24 2.84
C VAL A 73 6.49 27.95 1.40
N ARG A 74 7.14 26.94 0.83
CA ARG A 74 7.01 26.46 -0.55
C ARG A 74 6.54 25.02 -0.53
N CYS A 75 5.70 24.65 -1.50
CA CYS A 75 5.29 23.28 -1.71
C CYS A 75 5.80 22.80 -3.08
N LEU A 76 6.29 21.57 -3.14
CA LEU A 76 6.63 20.88 -4.38
C LEU A 76 5.82 19.60 -4.47
N MET A 77 5.23 19.33 -5.63
CA MET A 77 4.66 18.04 -5.93
C MET A 77 5.75 17.15 -6.54
N ILE A 78 5.89 15.93 -6.06
CA ILE A 78 6.87 14.98 -6.55
C ILE A 78 6.12 13.75 -7.07
N VAL A 79 6.39 13.43 -8.34
CA VAL A 79 5.91 12.21 -8.97
C VAL A 79 7.02 11.18 -8.99
N THR A 80 6.73 9.97 -8.54
CA THR A 80 7.65 8.83 -8.61
C THR A 80 6.99 7.62 -9.23
N ASN A 81 7.70 6.92 -10.11
CA ASN A 81 7.35 5.57 -10.56
C ASN A 81 8.55 4.65 -10.29
N SER A 82 8.38 3.70 -9.39
CA SER A 82 9.47 2.79 -8.99
C SER A 82 9.85 1.79 -10.08
N ARG A 83 8.94 1.46 -11.00
CA ARG A 83 9.18 0.49 -12.08
C ARG A 83 9.96 1.11 -13.25
N THR A 84 9.62 2.34 -13.61
CA THR A 84 10.31 3.06 -14.71
C THR A 84 11.41 3.98 -14.21
N HIS A 85 11.64 4.03 -12.90
CA HIS A 85 12.57 4.95 -12.21
C HIS A 85 12.34 6.44 -12.49
N VAL A 86 11.14 6.81 -13.00
CA VAL A 86 10.79 8.19 -13.24
C VAL A 86 10.63 8.93 -11.92
N ARG A 87 11.25 10.12 -11.83
CA ARG A 87 11.07 11.05 -10.72
C ARG A 87 11.01 12.49 -11.23
N HIS A 88 9.82 13.07 -11.24
CA HIS A 88 9.60 14.45 -11.69
C HIS A 88 9.13 15.32 -10.53
N SER A 89 9.50 16.61 -10.55
CA SER A 89 9.07 17.59 -9.56
C SER A 89 8.31 18.72 -10.25
N PHE A 90 7.17 19.10 -9.69
CA PHE A 90 6.34 20.19 -10.18
C PHE A 90 6.28 21.28 -9.13
N LEU A 91 6.56 22.51 -9.55
CA LEU A 91 6.43 23.68 -8.70
C LEU A 91 4.96 23.99 -8.49
N THR A 92 4.58 24.23 -7.24
CA THR A 92 3.24 24.69 -6.92
C THR A 92 3.15 26.22 -6.93
N LYS A 93 1.94 26.73 -7.18
CA LYS A 93 1.57 28.11 -6.95
C LYS A 93 0.83 28.20 -5.62
N ASN A 94 1.15 29.22 -4.83
CA ASN A 94 0.39 29.56 -3.63
C ASN A 94 -0.86 30.33 -4.09
N GLU A 95 -2.03 29.69 -3.98
CA GLU A 95 -3.30 30.26 -4.45
C GLU A 95 -3.99 31.05 -3.34
N ALA A 96 -3.84 30.60 -2.09
CA ALA A 96 -4.36 31.25 -0.89
C ALA A 96 -3.52 30.81 0.32
N PRO A 97 -3.59 31.51 1.46
CA PRO A 97 -2.92 31.09 2.69
C PRO A 97 -3.22 29.62 3.02
N GLY A 98 -2.17 28.79 3.09
CA GLY A 98 -2.28 27.35 3.36
C GLY A 98 -2.80 26.49 2.19
N LEU A 99 -2.94 27.03 0.97
CA LEU A 99 -3.38 26.30 -0.22
C LEU A 99 -2.38 26.46 -1.38
N TRP A 100 -1.87 25.33 -1.84
CA TRP A 100 -0.97 25.25 -2.99
C TRP A 100 -1.58 24.41 -4.09
N ARG A 101 -1.43 24.85 -5.34
CA ARG A 101 -1.92 24.12 -6.52
C ARG A 101 -0.82 23.90 -7.55
N ALA A 102 -0.83 22.75 -8.20
CA ALA A 102 0.05 22.47 -9.34
C ALA A 102 -0.67 21.64 -10.41
N ASP A 103 -0.32 21.90 -11.66
CA ASP A 103 -0.67 21.03 -12.77
C ASP A 103 0.43 19.97 -12.91
N VAL A 104 0.07 18.72 -12.63
CA VAL A 104 0.95 17.56 -12.73
C VAL A 104 0.67 16.87 -14.05
N ASP A 105 1.55 17.11 -15.03
CA ASP A 105 1.49 16.52 -16.37
C ASP A 105 2.25 15.19 -16.41
N LEU A 106 1.54 14.13 -16.77
CA LEU A 106 2.03 12.76 -16.86
C LEU A 106 1.92 12.26 -18.31
N ASP A 107 3.02 11.72 -18.83
CA ASP A 107 3.02 10.99 -20.10
C ASP A 107 2.77 9.50 -19.83
N ARG A 108 1.73 8.93 -20.44
CA ARG A 108 1.41 7.51 -20.34
C ARG A 108 2.60 6.63 -20.69
N ALA A 109 3.37 6.99 -21.72
CA ALA A 109 4.49 6.19 -22.21
C ALA A 109 5.69 6.15 -21.23
N ALA A 110 5.78 7.12 -20.32
CA ALA A 110 6.86 7.18 -19.32
C ALA A 110 6.58 6.31 -18.07
N HIS A 111 5.39 5.73 -17.96
CA HIS A 111 4.93 5.03 -16.76
C HIS A 111 4.44 3.61 -17.07
N ILE A 112 4.79 2.67 -16.19
CA ILE A 112 4.24 1.31 -16.18
C ILE A 112 3.50 1.09 -14.87
N GLY A 113 2.26 0.56 -14.92
CA GLY A 113 1.45 0.29 -13.73
C GLY A 113 0.87 1.55 -13.11
N HIS A 114 1.56 2.10 -12.11
CA HIS A 114 1.12 3.26 -11.35
C HIS A 114 2.29 4.16 -10.98
N CYS A 115 2.02 5.44 -10.76
CA CYS A 115 2.94 6.36 -10.11
C CYS A 115 2.36 6.87 -8.79
N GLN A 116 3.22 7.42 -7.93
CA GLN A 116 2.83 8.12 -6.73
C GLN A 116 3.03 9.62 -6.92
N VAL A 117 2.09 10.41 -6.41
CA VAL A 117 2.18 11.87 -6.32
C VAL A 117 2.20 12.22 -4.84
N ASP A 118 3.21 12.96 -4.42
CA ASP A 118 3.41 13.36 -3.03
C ASP A 118 3.63 14.88 -2.96
N ALA A 119 3.31 15.50 -1.83
CA ALA A 119 3.51 16.93 -1.61
C ALA A 119 4.56 17.13 -0.51
N VAL A 120 5.59 17.92 -0.82
CA VAL A 120 6.71 18.19 0.05
C VAL A 120 6.80 19.67 0.33
N PHE A 121 6.88 20.03 1.61
CA PHE A 121 6.95 21.41 2.08
C PHE A 121 8.37 21.76 2.46
N ALA A 122 8.85 22.86 1.91
CA ALA A 122 10.13 23.44 2.25
C ALA A 122 9.97 24.87 2.74
N ALA A 123 10.77 25.29 3.71
CA ALA A 123 10.75 26.65 4.20
C ALA A 123 12.14 27.12 4.62
N ASP A 124 12.29 28.43 4.70
CA ASP A 124 13.48 29.07 5.23
C ASP A 124 13.35 29.18 6.75
N LEU A 125 14.37 28.72 7.47
CA LEU A 125 14.50 28.90 8.92
C LEU A 125 15.71 29.78 9.22
N ASP A 126 15.91 30.13 10.49
CA ASP A 126 17.06 30.92 10.92
C ASP A 126 18.40 30.21 10.70
N ASP A 127 18.40 28.87 10.63
CA ASP A 127 19.60 28.05 10.41
C ASP A 127 19.93 27.85 8.91
N GLY A 128 19.06 28.27 8.00
CA GLY A 128 19.29 28.21 6.55
C GLY A 128 18.02 28.14 5.69
N PRO A 129 18.15 28.40 4.37
CA PRO A 129 17.03 28.35 3.44
C PRO A 129 16.61 26.92 3.07
N ALA A 130 15.38 26.77 2.58
CA ALA A 130 14.86 25.57 1.90
C ALA A 130 15.01 24.24 2.67
N ARG A 131 14.75 24.23 3.98
CA ARG A 131 14.66 23.00 4.78
C ARG A 131 13.36 22.26 4.48
N LEU A 132 13.39 20.93 4.47
CA LEU A 132 12.20 20.09 4.42
C LEU A 132 11.44 20.21 5.75
N VAL A 133 10.29 20.88 5.75
CA VAL A 133 9.51 21.16 6.98
C VAL A 133 8.23 20.36 7.07
N GLY A 134 7.86 19.61 6.03
CA GLY A 134 6.69 18.76 6.08
C GLY A 134 6.48 17.96 4.81
N ARG A 135 5.56 17.01 4.89
CA ARG A 135 5.11 16.19 3.77
C ARG A 135 3.62 15.90 3.97
N ALA A 136 2.88 15.70 2.89
CA ALA A 136 1.51 15.22 2.98
C ALA A 136 1.42 13.92 3.79
N GLU A 137 0.32 13.76 4.53
CA GLU A 137 0.06 12.56 5.34
C GLU A 137 0.08 11.28 4.52
N ALA A 138 -0.50 11.34 3.31
CA ALA A 138 -0.57 10.22 2.39
C ALA A 138 -0.31 10.67 0.95
N PRO A 139 0.55 9.96 0.20
CA PRO A 139 0.69 10.18 -1.23
C PRO A 139 -0.53 9.63 -1.98
N TRP A 140 -0.81 10.23 -3.12
CA TRP A 140 -1.82 9.78 -4.08
C TRP A 140 -1.23 8.79 -5.07
N ARG A 141 -1.98 7.74 -5.39
CA ARG A 141 -1.63 6.80 -6.45
C ARG A 141 -2.37 7.16 -7.72
N VAL A 142 -1.67 7.26 -8.83
CA VAL A 142 -2.26 7.38 -10.16
C VAL A 142 -2.02 6.06 -10.89
N ASP A 143 -3.09 5.32 -11.14
CA ASP A 143 -3.06 3.99 -11.75
C ASP A 143 -3.44 4.08 -13.23
N PHE A 144 -2.53 3.63 -14.11
CA PHE A 144 -2.68 3.73 -15.56
C PHE A 144 -3.41 2.52 -16.16
N ASP A 145 -3.55 1.44 -15.37
CA ASP A 145 -4.01 0.12 -15.82
C ASP A 145 -5.31 -0.32 -15.13
N SER A 146 -5.71 0.32 -14.02
CA SER A 146 -6.99 0.07 -13.35
C SER A 146 -8.10 1.00 -13.82
N ALA A 147 -9.28 0.43 -14.08
CA ALA A 147 -10.49 1.20 -14.42
C ALA A 147 -11.20 1.72 -13.17
N ARG A 148 -11.03 1.06 -12.02
CA ARG A 148 -11.65 1.50 -10.76
C ARG A 148 -10.60 2.17 -9.88
N PRO A 149 -10.91 3.31 -9.23
CA PRO A 149 -9.99 4.01 -8.33
C PRO A 149 -9.91 3.34 -6.98
N THR A 150 -9.60 2.05 -6.98
CA THR A 150 -9.24 1.33 -5.78
C THR A 150 -7.73 1.35 -5.68
N ARG A 151 -7.18 1.51 -4.46
CA ARG A 151 -5.89 0.86 -4.22
C ARG A 151 -6.24 -0.58 -4.44
N LYS A 152 -5.76 -1.22 -5.52
CA LYS A 152 -5.87 -2.67 -5.69
C LYS A 152 -5.20 -3.29 -4.46
N ARG A 153 -5.99 -3.44 -3.41
CA ARG A 153 -5.73 -4.34 -2.30
C ARG A 153 -6.21 -5.62 -2.89
N THR A 154 -5.28 -6.53 -3.11
CA THR A 154 -5.64 -7.89 -3.46
C THR A 154 -6.57 -8.49 -2.41
N LEU A 155 -6.66 -7.91 -1.20
CA LEU A 155 -7.42 -8.39 -0.04
C LEU A 155 -8.22 -7.26 0.65
N LYS A 156 -9.54 -7.44 0.81
CA LYS A 156 -10.41 -6.55 1.59
C LYS A 156 -10.37 -6.95 3.07
N MET A 157 -10.29 -6.01 4.00
CA MET A 157 -10.32 -6.32 5.45
C MET A 157 -11.66 -5.92 6.06
N VAL A 158 -12.32 -6.83 6.79
CA VAL A 158 -13.65 -6.62 7.37
C VAL A 158 -13.71 -7.15 8.80
N TRP A 159 -14.21 -6.34 9.73
CA TRP A 159 -14.55 -6.79 11.07
C TRP A 159 -15.93 -7.48 11.07
N LYS A 160 -16.02 -8.67 11.64
CA LYS A 160 -17.27 -9.42 11.84
C LYS A 160 -17.26 -10.12 13.18
N ASP A 161 -18.41 -10.23 13.81
CA ASP A 161 -18.60 -11.15 14.91
C ASP A 161 -18.81 -12.55 14.31
N PHE A 162 -17.89 -13.47 14.55
CA PHE A 162 -17.95 -14.80 13.95
C PHE A 162 -19.01 -15.68 14.60
N THR A 163 -19.43 -15.34 15.83
CA THR A 163 -20.52 -16.06 16.54
C THR A 163 -21.90 -15.66 16.03
N GLU A 164 -22.03 -14.46 15.45
CA GLU A 164 -23.29 -13.94 14.89
C GLU A 164 -23.35 -14.01 13.35
N THR A 165 -22.31 -14.51 12.68
CA THR A 165 -22.23 -14.60 11.22
C THR A 165 -22.27 -16.07 10.78
N PRO A 166 -23.41 -16.59 10.25
CA PRO A 166 -23.55 -18.01 9.91
C PRO A 166 -22.46 -18.55 8.97
N ALA A 167 -21.99 -17.74 8.01
CA ALA A 167 -20.93 -18.13 7.08
C ALA A 167 -19.53 -18.22 7.71
N LEU A 168 -19.37 -17.81 8.98
CA LEU A 168 -18.10 -17.83 9.72
C LEU A 168 -18.21 -18.66 11.00
N GLU A 169 -19.31 -19.41 11.19
CA GLU A 169 -19.58 -20.16 12.42
C GLU A 169 -18.52 -21.24 12.68
N GLU A 170 -18.00 -21.88 11.63
CA GLU A 170 -16.92 -22.88 11.74
C GLU A 170 -15.61 -22.29 12.27
N PHE A 171 -15.41 -20.98 12.09
CA PHE A 171 -14.23 -20.24 12.52
C PHE A 171 -14.49 -19.45 13.82
N ARG A 172 -15.59 -19.70 14.55
CA ARG A 172 -16.01 -18.87 15.70
C ARG A 172 -14.95 -18.62 16.77
N ASP A 173 -14.00 -19.55 16.93
CA ASP A 173 -12.92 -19.48 17.91
C ASP A 173 -11.61 -18.89 17.33
N ASP A 174 -11.55 -18.62 16.02
CA ASP A 174 -10.39 -18.04 15.34
C ASP A 174 -10.38 -16.52 15.42
N PRO A 175 -9.18 -15.89 15.50
CA PRO A 175 -9.07 -14.44 15.56
C PRO A 175 -9.22 -13.73 14.21
N TRP A 176 -8.96 -14.45 13.13
CA TRP A 176 -9.16 -14.00 11.76
C TRP A 176 -9.22 -15.20 10.83
N THR A 177 -9.82 -15.01 9.67
CA THR A 177 -9.79 -15.99 8.58
C THR A 177 -9.72 -15.27 7.24
N VAL A 178 -9.22 -15.95 6.21
CA VAL A 178 -9.12 -15.42 4.85
C VAL A 178 -10.04 -16.23 3.96
N ASP A 179 -11.10 -15.57 3.51
CA ASP A 179 -11.94 -16.08 2.43
C ASP A 179 -11.29 -15.69 1.11
N ALA A 180 -10.72 -16.68 0.43
CA ALA A 180 -10.15 -16.53 -0.89
C ALA A 180 -11.00 -17.21 -1.98
N GLU A 181 -12.19 -17.72 -1.64
CA GLU A 181 -13.08 -18.40 -2.59
C GLU A 181 -14.08 -17.41 -3.21
N ALA A 182 -14.33 -16.28 -2.55
CA ALA A 182 -15.12 -15.18 -3.09
C ALA A 182 -14.45 -14.47 -4.29
N GLY A 183 -15.27 -13.79 -5.12
CA GLY A 183 -14.80 -13.07 -6.32
C GLY A 183 -13.72 -11.98 -6.06
N GLU A 184 -13.66 -11.44 -4.85
CA GLU A 184 -12.54 -10.67 -4.30
C GLU A 184 -12.24 -11.25 -2.90
N PRO A 185 -10.98 -11.50 -2.53
CA PRO A 185 -10.70 -12.20 -1.29
C PRO A 185 -10.81 -11.22 -0.11
N VAL A 186 -11.30 -11.75 1.01
CA VAL A 186 -11.64 -10.99 2.21
C VAL A 186 -10.92 -11.57 3.42
N LEU A 187 -10.19 -10.73 4.13
CA LEU A 187 -9.69 -10.99 5.47
C LEU A 187 -10.75 -10.58 6.48
N TYR A 188 -11.39 -11.56 7.09
CA TYR A 188 -12.29 -11.36 8.21
C TYR A 188 -11.50 -11.30 9.51
N LEU A 189 -11.76 -10.28 10.33
CA LEU A 189 -11.21 -10.13 11.67
C LEU A 189 -12.34 -10.32 12.69
N ASN A 190 -12.12 -11.19 13.68
CA ASN A 190 -13.17 -11.57 14.63
C ASN A 190 -13.36 -10.49 15.71
N SER A 191 -14.50 -9.80 15.68
CA SER A 191 -14.83 -8.78 16.68
C SER A 191 -15.38 -9.34 17.98
N SER A 192 -15.73 -10.63 18.05
CA SER A 192 -16.19 -11.26 19.30
C SER A 192 -15.05 -11.46 20.31
N LEU A 193 -13.81 -11.47 19.82
CA LEU A 193 -12.62 -11.57 20.68
C LEU A 193 -12.42 -10.29 21.49
N GLU A 194 -12.56 -10.44 22.80
CA GLU A 194 -12.43 -9.35 23.75
C GLU A 194 -11.09 -8.60 23.58
N GLY A 195 -11.18 -7.28 23.42
CA GLY A 195 -10.01 -6.40 23.32
C GLY A 195 -9.24 -6.49 22.00
N PHE A 196 -9.50 -7.46 21.12
CA PHE A 196 -8.74 -7.63 19.87
C PHE A 196 -8.93 -6.45 18.91
N ARG A 197 -10.18 -6.03 18.68
CA ARG A 197 -10.47 -4.85 17.86
C ARG A 197 -9.85 -3.58 18.40
N ALA A 198 -9.97 -3.36 19.71
CA ALA A 198 -9.37 -2.20 20.37
C ALA A 198 -7.83 -2.21 20.27
N LEU A 199 -7.19 -3.37 20.41
CA LEU A 199 -5.76 -3.54 20.22
C LEU A 199 -5.33 -3.21 18.79
N MET A 200 -6.07 -3.71 17.79
CA MET A 200 -5.74 -3.51 16.37
C MET A 200 -5.99 -2.07 15.91
N GLU A 201 -7.09 -1.43 16.32
CA GLU A 201 -7.44 -0.08 15.88
C GLU A 201 -6.84 1.03 16.76
N LYS A 202 -6.78 0.81 18.08
CA LYS A 202 -6.53 1.85 19.09
C LYS A 202 -5.40 1.51 20.07
N ALA A 203 -4.39 0.74 19.65
CA ALA A 203 -3.22 0.43 20.48
C ALA A 203 -2.61 1.67 21.16
N SER A 204 -2.68 1.69 22.49
CA SER A 204 -2.21 2.77 23.36
C SER A 204 -0.99 2.31 24.17
N GLY A 205 0.00 3.18 24.32
CA GLY A 205 1.27 2.80 24.98
C GLY A 205 2.21 1.96 24.10
N ALA A 206 3.45 1.76 24.59
CA ALA A 206 4.51 1.12 23.81
C ALA A 206 4.31 -0.40 23.65
N GLU A 207 3.76 -1.06 24.66
CA GLU A 207 3.54 -2.50 24.68
C GLU A 207 2.42 -2.90 23.72
N GLN A 208 1.24 -2.28 23.82
CA GLN A 208 0.13 -2.57 22.90
C GLN A 208 0.52 -2.30 21.44
N ARG A 209 1.30 -1.25 21.16
CA ARG A 209 1.80 -0.99 19.79
C ARG A 209 2.74 -2.08 19.30
N THR A 210 3.57 -2.63 20.18
CA THR A 210 4.48 -3.74 19.86
C THR A 210 3.68 -5.01 19.56
N VAL A 211 2.73 -5.36 20.43
CA VAL A 211 1.86 -6.53 20.22
C VAL A 211 1.04 -6.38 18.93
N ARG A 212 0.44 -5.20 18.70
CA ARG A 212 -0.27 -4.90 17.45
C ARG A 212 0.62 -5.07 16.22
N GLN A 213 1.87 -4.59 16.26
CA GLN A 213 2.80 -4.72 15.14
C GLN A 213 3.14 -6.19 14.86
N LEU A 214 3.36 -6.99 15.91
CA LEU A 214 3.58 -8.44 15.78
C LEU A 214 2.36 -9.13 15.16
N LEU A 215 1.17 -8.88 15.70
CA LEU A 215 -0.08 -9.46 15.20
C LEU A 215 -0.35 -9.05 13.74
N ALA A 216 -0.24 -7.77 13.41
CA ALA A 216 -0.42 -7.29 12.04
C ALA A 216 0.56 -7.95 11.05
N SER A 217 1.82 -8.14 11.46
CA SER A 217 2.81 -8.86 10.65
C SER A 217 2.44 -10.33 10.45
N HIS A 218 1.92 -10.99 11.49
CA HIS A 218 1.52 -12.39 11.44
C HIS A 218 0.27 -12.60 10.58
N ILE A 219 -0.76 -11.78 10.78
CA ILE A 219 -1.99 -11.75 9.97
C ILE A 219 -1.63 -11.54 8.49
N ALA A 220 -0.77 -10.57 8.20
CA ALA A 220 -0.34 -10.30 6.83
C ALA A 220 0.40 -11.49 6.21
N ALA A 221 1.23 -12.20 6.99
CA ALA A 221 1.95 -13.37 6.50
C ALA A 221 1.00 -14.49 6.09
N GLN A 222 0.08 -14.86 7.00
CA GLN A 222 -0.93 -15.89 6.73
C GLN A 222 -1.84 -15.51 5.55
N ALA A 223 -2.20 -14.23 5.43
CA ALA A 223 -2.98 -13.76 4.29
C ALA A 223 -2.24 -13.90 2.96
N TRP A 224 -0.95 -13.53 2.89
CA TRP A 224 -0.18 -13.72 1.67
C TRP A 224 -0.01 -15.19 1.29
N GLU A 225 0.19 -16.07 2.27
CA GLU A 225 0.27 -17.53 2.04
C GLU A 225 -1.04 -18.08 1.47
N ALA A 226 -2.18 -17.76 2.10
CA ALA A 226 -3.49 -18.20 1.65
C ALA A 226 -3.79 -17.70 0.23
N LEU A 227 -3.58 -16.41 -0.02
CA LEU A 227 -3.80 -15.80 -1.34
C LEU A 227 -2.92 -16.42 -2.42
N PHE A 228 -1.64 -16.68 -2.12
CA PHE A 228 -0.72 -17.29 -3.07
C PHE A 228 -1.16 -18.70 -3.43
N HIS A 229 -1.49 -19.53 -2.43
CA HIS A 229 -1.97 -20.87 -2.68
C HIS A 229 -3.22 -20.83 -3.54
N THR A 230 -4.25 -20.06 -3.16
CA THR A 230 -5.50 -19.97 -3.93
C THR A 230 -5.27 -19.45 -5.35
N ALA A 231 -4.42 -18.45 -5.53
CA ALA A 231 -4.04 -17.98 -6.86
C ALA A 231 -3.33 -19.05 -7.69
N LEU A 232 -2.44 -19.83 -7.08
CA LEU A 232 -1.80 -20.95 -7.74
C LEU A 232 -2.78 -22.11 -8.03
N TYR A 233 -3.81 -22.29 -7.20
CA TYR A 233 -4.96 -23.19 -7.45
C TYR A 233 -5.70 -22.79 -8.73
N ALA A 234 -5.95 -21.49 -8.94
CA ALA A 234 -6.66 -20.96 -10.10
C ALA A 234 -5.92 -21.17 -11.44
N CYS A 235 -4.60 -21.43 -11.45
CA CYS A 235 -3.84 -21.80 -12.66
C CYS A 235 -4.17 -23.22 -13.20
N GLY A 236 -5.10 -23.94 -12.56
CA GLY A 236 -5.28 -25.38 -12.69
C GLY A 236 -6.52 -25.83 -13.44
N THR A 237 -6.43 -25.96 -14.76
CA THR A 237 -6.81 -27.16 -15.57
C THR A 237 -6.56 -26.89 -17.05
N GLU A 238 -6.81 -25.68 -17.50
CA GLU A 238 -6.61 -25.25 -18.89
C GLU A 238 -5.12 -24.99 -19.17
N ARG A 239 -4.71 -25.35 -20.40
CA ARG A 239 -3.37 -25.11 -20.95
C ARG A 239 -3.54 -24.31 -22.22
N ASP A 240 -2.56 -23.48 -22.54
CA ASP A 240 -2.49 -22.93 -23.89
C ASP A 240 -2.17 -24.03 -24.92
N GLU A 241 -2.17 -23.65 -26.20
CA GLU A 241 -1.90 -24.56 -27.32
C GLU A 241 -0.51 -25.22 -27.22
N ASP A 242 0.42 -24.61 -26.47
CA ASP A 242 1.79 -25.08 -26.24
C ASP A 242 1.94 -25.90 -24.94
N GLY A 243 0.84 -26.20 -24.24
CA GLY A 243 0.86 -26.98 -23.00
C GLY A 243 1.34 -26.21 -21.76
N ARG A 244 1.42 -24.87 -21.82
CA ARG A 244 1.89 -24.02 -20.71
C ARG A 244 0.74 -23.61 -19.78
N PRO A 245 1.02 -23.40 -18.48
CA PRO A 245 0.01 -22.89 -17.57
C PRO A 245 -0.39 -21.46 -17.95
N GLN A 246 -1.69 -21.20 -18.02
CA GLN A 246 -2.19 -19.85 -18.26
C GLN A 246 -2.20 -19.05 -16.96
N TRP A 247 -2.00 -17.75 -17.08
CA TRP A 247 -2.18 -16.81 -15.98
C TRP A 247 -3.64 -16.79 -15.54
N PRO A 248 -3.93 -16.97 -14.24
CA PRO A 248 -5.30 -16.87 -13.75
C PRO A 248 -5.68 -15.40 -13.70
N GLY A 249 -6.74 -14.98 -14.39
CA GLY A 249 -7.15 -13.58 -14.40
C GLY A 249 -7.60 -13.03 -13.03
N GLY A 250 -7.93 -11.74 -13.00
CA GLY A 250 -8.44 -11.08 -11.80
C GLY A 250 -7.37 -10.91 -10.71
N TRP A 251 -7.78 -11.04 -9.45
CA TRP A 251 -6.88 -10.83 -8.30
C TRP A 251 -5.81 -11.93 -8.18
N HIS A 252 -6.09 -13.15 -8.66
CA HIS A 252 -5.14 -14.26 -8.66
C HIS A 252 -3.88 -13.91 -9.47
N GLU A 253 -4.05 -13.33 -10.66
CA GLU A 253 -2.93 -12.88 -11.51
C GLU A 253 -2.04 -11.91 -10.75
N GLU A 254 -2.67 -10.96 -10.06
CA GLU A 254 -1.98 -9.89 -9.35
C GLU A 254 -1.14 -10.42 -8.20
N VAL A 255 -1.64 -11.41 -7.45
CA VAL A 255 -0.86 -12.11 -6.41
C VAL A 255 0.35 -12.78 -7.03
N LEU A 256 0.15 -13.59 -8.06
CA LEU A 256 1.23 -14.37 -8.66
C LEU A 256 2.28 -13.47 -9.30
N ARG A 257 1.87 -12.47 -10.09
CA ARG A 257 2.80 -11.49 -10.66
C ARG A 257 3.56 -10.70 -9.60
N SER A 258 2.98 -10.54 -8.42
CA SER A 258 3.65 -9.86 -7.31
C SER A 258 4.59 -10.77 -6.53
N MET A 259 4.30 -12.06 -6.39
CA MET A 259 5.06 -12.95 -5.51
C MET A 259 6.09 -13.80 -6.25
N LEU A 260 5.80 -14.26 -7.46
CA LEU A 260 6.71 -15.10 -8.25
C LEU A 260 8.11 -14.50 -8.42
N PRO A 261 8.29 -13.18 -8.65
CA PRO A 261 9.63 -12.58 -8.73
C PRO A 261 10.41 -12.63 -7.41
N GLU A 262 9.73 -12.72 -6.26
CA GLU A 262 10.38 -12.87 -4.95
C GLU A 262 10.80 -14.33 -4.69
N LEU A 263 10.05 -15.30 -5.24
CA LEU A 263 10.35 -16.73 -5.11
C LEU A 263 11.46 -17.20 -6.08
N TRP A 264 11.49 -16.63 -7.28
CA TRP A 264 12.49 -16.89 -8.33
C TRP A 264 12.92 -15.61 -9.04
N PRO A 265 13.88 -14.87 -8.47
CA PRO A 265 14.36 -13.60 -9.06
C PRO A 265 15.01 -13.75 -10.43
N ASP A 266 15.57 -14.93 -10.72
CA ASP A 266 16.33 -15.21 -11.94
C ASP A 266 15.46 -15.72 -13.11
N LEU A 267 14.15 -15.92 -12.88
CA LEU A 267 13.22 -16.42 -13.89
C LEU A 267 12.35 -15.30 -14.46
N SER A 268 11.94 -15.46 -15.72
CA SER A 268 10.88 -14.64 -16.29
C SER A 268 9.56 -14.93 -15.54
N PRO A 269 8.58 -14.01 -15.52
CA PRO A 269 7.29 -14.27 -14.87
C PRO A 269 6.59 -15.54 -15.37
N ASP A 270 6.64 -15.79 -16.69
CA ASP A 270 6.01 -16.96 -17.30
C ASP A 270 6.73 -18.26 -16.92
N ASP A 271 8.06 -18.25 -16.89
CA ASP A 271 8.85 -19.40 -16.43
C ASP A 271 8.66 -19.66 -14.94
N ALA A 272 8.59 -18.62 -14.12
CA ALA A 272 8.33 -18.73 -12.69
C ALA A 272 6.92 -19.28 -12.41
N LEU A 273 5.91 -18.89 -13.19
CA LEU A 273 4.56 -19.45 -13.11
C LEU A 273 4.56 -20.94 -13.46
N ARG A 274 5.23 -21.30 -14.56
CA ARG A 274 5.37 -22.69 -15.00
C ARG A 274 6.00 -23.54 -13.91
N GLU A 275 7.12 -23.08 -13.39
CA GLU A 275 7.86 -23.72 -12.32
C GLU A 275 7.01 -23.91 -11.05
N ALA A 276 6.24 -22.89 -10.65
CA ALA A 276 5.35 -22.97 -9.48
C ALA A 276 4.26 -24.04 -9.66
N VAL A 277 3.66 -24.10 -10.85
CA VAL A 277 2.59 -25.06 -11.16
C VAL A 277 3.14 -26.48 -11.25
N GLU A 278 4.33 -26.67 -11.83
CA GLU A 278 5.03 -27.96 -11.90
C GLU A 278 5.38 -28.47 -10.49
N ARG A 279 6.02 -27.64 -9.66
CA ARG A 279 6.38 -28.02 -8.27
C ARG A 279 5.18 -28.33 -7.38
N ARG A 280 4.03 -27.70 -7.63
CA ARG A 280 2.79 -28.02 -6.92
C ARG A 280 2.21 -29.38 -7.32
N ARG A 281 2.37 -29.78 -8.60
CA ARG A 281 1.86 -31.06 -9.12
C ARG A 281 2.73 -32.25 -8.74
N GLU A 282 4.04 -32.05 -8.76
CA GLU A 282 5.01 -33.07 -8.38
C GLU A 282 5.14 -33.09 -6.85
N GLY A 283 4.42 -34.01 -6.20
CA GLY A 283 4.37 -34.11 -4.73
C GLY A 283 5.72 -34.22 -3.99
N GLY A 284 6.85 -34.38 -4.70
CA GLY A 284 8.21 -34.33 -4.14
C GLY A 284 8.83 -32.92 -4.05
N ASN A 285 8.43 -31.98 -4.91
CA ASN A 285 9.03 -30.64 -5.01
C ASN A 285 8.19 -29.52 -4.34
N GLY A 286 6.99 -29.86 -3.84
CA GLY A 286 6.10 -28.93 -3.14
C GLY A 286 6.69 -28.37 -1.84
N ALA A 287 7.60 -29.10 -1.19
CA ALA A 287 8.28 -28.63 0.01
C ALA A 287 9.25 -27.47 -0.26
N ASP A 288 9.97 -27.47 -1.39
CA ASP A 288 10.84 -26.35 -1.80
C ASP A 288 10.01 -25.11 -2.14
N LEU A 289 8.89 -25.29 -2.85
CA LEU A 289 7.94 -24.22 -3.13
C LEU A 289 7.42 -23.57 -1.84
N HIS A 290 6.97 -24.39 -0.89
CA HIS A 290 6.47 -23.89 0.39
C HIS A 290 7.57 -23.17 1.18
N ALA A 291 8.79 -23.69 1.21
CA ALA A 291 9.92 -23.03 1.88
C ALA A 291 10.26 -21.67 1.24
N ARG A 292 10.27 -21.58 -0.09
CA ARG A 292 10.47 -20.32 -0.83
C ARG A 292 9.35 -19.32 -0.56
N LEU A 293 8.10 -19.79 -0.52
CA LEU A 293 6.95 -18.97 -0.18
C LEU A 293 7.10 -18.38 1.23
N LEU A 294 7.40 -19.22 2.24
CA LEU A 294 7.62 -18.76 3.61
C LEU A 294 8.74 -17.71 3.69
N HIS A 295 9.82 -17.89 2.93
CA HIS A 295 10.93 -16.93 2.88
C HIS A 295 10.51 -15.59 2.24
N ALA A 296 9.83 -15.63 1.08
CA ALA A 296 9.33 -14.45 0.39
C ALA A 296 8.33 -13.69 1.28
N VAL A 297 7.36 -14.39 1.87
CA VAL A 297 6.38 -13.81 2.80
C VAL A 297 7.07 -13.17 4.00
N ALA A 298 8.01 -13.86 4.65
CA ALA A 298 8.74 -13.33 5.80
C ALA A 298 9.55 -12.06 5.47
N THR A 299 10.10 -11.98 4.26
CA THR A 299 10.80 -10.79 3.75
C THR A 299 9.82 -9.65 3.54
N ARG A 300 8.70 -9.93 2.88
CA ARG A 300 7.64 -8.95 2.55
C ARG A 300 6.96 -8.37 3.79
N THR A 301 6.71 -9.19 4.82
CA THR A 301 6.15 -8.75 6.10
C THR A 301 7.21 -8.20 7.07
N ARG A 302 8.49 -8.19 6.67
CA ARG A 302 9.62 -7.76 7.51
C ARG A 302 9.67 -8.51 8.85
N THR A 303 9.32 -9.79 8.85
CA THR A 303 9.17 -10.61 10.07
C THR A 303 10.39 -10.54 10.97
N GLN A 304 11.60 -10.63 10.40
CA GLN A 304 12.86 -10.54 11.17
C GLN A 304 12.99 -9.20 11.92
N LYS A 305 12.65 -8.09 11.25
CA LYS A 305 12.68 -6.75 11.86
C LYS A 305 11.64 -6.65 12.98
N THR A 306 10.41 -7.08 12.72
CA THR A 306 9.31 -7.07 13.70
C THR A 306 9.63 -7.91 14.94
N VAL A 307 10.20 -9.11 14.77
CA VAL A 307 10.64 -9.96 15.88
C VAL A 307 11.76 -9.28 16.66
N THR A 308 12.76 -8.72 15.98
CA THR A 308 13.88 -8.03 16.64
C THR A 308 13.41 -6.82 17.44
N GLU A 309 12.51 -6.01 16.88
CA GLU A 309 11.93 -4.84 17.54
C GLU A 309 11.09 -5.24 18.76
N THR A 310 10.31 -6.32 18.64
CA THR A 310 9.51 -6.89 19.72
C THR A 310 10.39 -7.41 20.87
N VAL A 311 11.42 -8.22 20.58
CA VAL A 311 12.36 -8.72 21.60
C VAL A 311 13.05 -7.57 22.33
N ARG A 312 13.47 -6.52 21.59
CA ARG A 312 14.06 -5.31 22.19
C ARG A 312 13.06 -4.51 23.02
N ALA A 313 11.79 -4.49 22.65
CA ALA A 313 10.74 -3.84 23.43
C ALA A 313 10.48 -4.59 24.74
N LEU A 314 10.33 -5.92 24.68
CA LEU A 314 10.10 -6.77 25.86
C LEU A 314 11.24 -6.67 26.89
N ARG A 315 12.50 -6.69 26.44
CA ARG A 315 13.66 -6.47 27.33
C ARG A 315 13.59 -5.13 28.08
N ARG A 316 13.22 -4.05 27.38
CA ARG A 316 13.10 -2.70 27.97
C ARG A 316 11.94 -2.58 28.96
N THR A 317 10.86 -3.32 28.77
CA THR A 317 9.75 -3.39 29.73
C THR A 317 10.19 -4.14 30.99
N ASN A 318 10.88 -5.27 30.85
CA ASN A 318 11.37 -6.06 31.97
C ASN A 318 12.36 -5.27 32.86
N ASP A 319 13.27 -4.50 32.25
CA ASP A 319 14.24 -3.66 32.98
C ASP A 319 13.58 -2.47 33.72
N ARG A 320 12.36 -2.08 33.33
CA ARG A 320 11.60 -1.00 33.99
C ARG A 320 10.72 -1.50 35.15
N GLY A 321 10.29 -2.76 35.13
CA GLY A 321 9.54 -3.37 36.23
C GLY A 321 10.41 -3.86 37.39
N ALA A 322 11.73 -3.94 37.19
CA ALA A 322 12.72 -4.31 38.22
C ALA A 322 13.35 -3.11 38.95
N ARG A 323 12.81 -1.90 38.76
CA ARG A 323 13.20 -0.66 39.46
C ARG A 323 11.99 -0.08 40.17
#